data_AF-A0A3A0AR17-F1
#
_entry.id   AF-A0A3A0AR17-F1
#
_cell.length_a   1.000
_cell.length_b   1.000
_cell.length_c   1.000
_cell.angle_alpha   90.00
_cell.angle_beta   90.00
_cell.angle_gamma   90.00
#
_symmetry.space_group_name_H-M   'P 1'
#
loop_
_entity.id
_entity.type
_entity.pdbx_description
1 polymer ?
#
loop_
_entity_poly.entity_id
_entity_poly.type
_entity_poly.pdbx_seq_one_letter_code
_entity_poly.pdbx_strand_id
1 'polypeptide(L)' 'MNKLIVLSVSLVLLIAAFPLISMGSTGGSTALWLLGLAALVLGGMLPVLLRFVGQKATEDKPRAAGMEYDERI' A
#
# COMPACT_ATOMS: atom_id res chain seq x y z
N MET A 1 -6.26 6.28 10.70
CA MET A 1 -5.30 5.17 10.47
C MET A 1 -4.00 5.76 9.92
N ASN A 2 -2.84 5.33 10.42
CA ASN A 2 -1.54 5.84 9.96
C ASN A 2 -1.25 5.37 8.52
N LYS A 3 -0.94 6.30 7.60
CA LYS A 3 -0.62 6.02 6.18
C LYS A 3 0.49 4.97 6.05
N LEU A 4 1.53 5.07 6.88
CA LEU A 4 2.64 4.11 6.90
C LEU A 4 2.15 2.68 7.16
N ILE A 5 1.25 2.48 8.13
CA ILE A 5 0.71 1.16 8.46
C ILE A 5 -0.03 0.58 7.25
N VAL A 6 -0.85 1.37 6.55
CA VAL A 6 -1.60 0.88 5.39
C VAL A 6 -0.66 0.50 4.24
N LEU A 7 0.41 1.26 4.01
CA LEU A 7 1.43 0.90 3.01
C LEU A 7 2.20 -0.37 3.42
N SER A 8 2.55 -0.51 4.69
CA SER A 8 3.22 -1.72 5.20
C SER A 8 2.34 -2.96 5.04
N VAL A 9 1.05 -2.87 5.34
CA VAL A 9 0.10 -3.97 5.14
C VAL A 9 -0.03 -4.33 3.66
N SER A 10 -0.15 -3.33 2.78
CA SER A 10 -0.16 -3.54 1.32
C SER A 10 1.10 -4.26 0.83
N LEU A 11 2.28 -3.84 1.30
CA LEU A 11 3.56 -4.47 0.96
C LEU A 11 3.59 -5.94 1.39
N VAL A 12 3.18 -6.24 2.63
CA VAL A 12 3.15 -7.61 3.15
C VAL A 12 2.16 -8.47 2.35
N LEU A 13 0.98 -7.94 2.02
CA LEU A 13 0.00 -8.63 1.18
C LEU A 13 0.58 -8.99 -0.20
N LEU A 14 1.29 -8.06 -0.83
CA LEU A 14 1.92 -8.28 -2.14
C LEU A 14 3.03 -9.33 -2.09
N ILE A 15 3.87 -9.29 -1.05
CA ILE A 15 4.93 -10.29 -0.84
C ILE A 15 4.31 -11.68 -0.62
N ALA A 16 3.23 -11.77 0.17
CA ALA A 16 2.57 -13.04 0.47
C ALA A 16 1.77 -13.61 -0.72
N ALA A 17 1.30 -12.77 -1.64
CA ALA A 17 0.48 -13.20 -2.77
C ALA A 17 1.19 -14.22 -3.66
N PHE A 18 2.45 -13.97 -4.04
CA PHE A 18 3.21 -14.84 -4.93
C PHE A 18 3.42 -16.27 -4.41
N PRO A 19 3.93 -16.49 -3.17
CA PRO A 19 4.07 -17.84 -2.63
C PRO A 19 2.71 -18.52 -2.42
N LEU A 20 1.65 -17.79 -2.03
CA LEU A 20 0.31 -18.37 -1.90
C LEU A 20 -0.25 -18.88 -3.24
N ILE A 21 -0.14 -18.07 -4.30
CA ILE A 21 -0.59 -18.45 -5.64
C ILE A 21 0.21 -19.66 -6.14
N SER A 22 1.53 -19.65 -5.93
CA SER A 22 2.40 -20.77 -6.30
C SER A 22 1.99 -22.08 -5.60
N MET A 23 1.81 -22.04 -4.27
CA MET A 23 1.34 -23.20 -3.50
C MET A 23 -0.07 -23.65 -3.91
N GLY A 24 -0.98 -22.72 -4.17
CA GLY A 24 -2.34 -23.05 -4.66
C GLY A 24 -2.34 -23.69 -6.04
N SER A 25 -1.44 -23.24 -6.93
CA SER A 25 -1.30 -23.78 -8.29
C SER A 25 -0.64 -25.16 -8.33
N THR A 26 0.36 -25.41 -7.48
CA THR A 26 1.09 -26.68 -7.43
C THR A 26 0.37 -27.73 -6.59
N GLY A 27 -0.28 -27.34 -5.49
CA GLY A 27 -1.04 -28.22 -4.62
C GLY A 27 -2.47 -28.49 -5.06
N GLY A 28 -2.94 -27.87 -6.16
CA GLY A 28 -4.31 -28.03 -6.66
C GLY A 28 -5.40 -27.45 -5.75
N SER A 29 -5.03 -26.66 -4.74
CA SER A 29 -5.98 -26.07 -3.80
C SER A 29 -6.51 -24.73 -4.34
N THR A 30 -7.70 -24.77 -4.93
CA THR A 30 -8.39 -23.58 -5.46
C THR A 30 -8.59 -22.51 -4.37
N ALA A 31 -8.82 -22.90 -3.12
CA ALA A 31 -8.99 -21.97 -2.01
C ALA A 31 -7.70 -21.16 -1.73
N LEU A 32 -6.53 -21.81 -1.73
CA LEU A 32 -5.25 -21.12 -1.55
C LEU A 32 -4.95 -20.18 -2.72
N TRP A 33 -5.27 -20.63 -3.93
CA TRP A 33 -5.10 -19.83 -5.13
C TRP A 33 -5.95 -18.55 -5.09
N LEU A 34 -7.23 -18.68 -4.71
CA LEU A 34 -8.13 -17.54 -4.54
C LEU A 34 -7.69 -16.58 -3.43
N LEU A 35 -7.17 -17.10 -2.31
CA LEU A 35 -6.60 -16.27 -1.25
C LEU A 35 -5.39 -15.48 -1.74
N GLY A 36 -4.49 -16.12 -2.48
CA GLY A 36 -3.35 -15.45 -3.09
C GLY A 36 -3.77 -14.39 -4.10
N LEU A 37 -4.78 -14.67 -4.90
CA LEU A 37 -5.35 -13.70 -5.85
C LEU A 37 -6.00 -12.50 -5.13
N ALA A 38 -6.76 -12.75 -4.06
CA ALA A 38 -7.36 -11.70 -3.26
C ALA A 38 -6.29 -10.82 -2.59
N ALA A 39 -5.22 -11.43 -2.06
CA ALA A 39 -4.08 -10.70 -1.50
C ALA A 39 -3.37 -9.84 -2.55
N LEU A 40 -3.22 -10.34 -3.79
CA LEU A 40 -2.64 -9.58 -4.89
C LEU A 40 -3.48 -8.36 -5.25
N VAL A 41 -4.80 -8.55 -5.43
CA VAL A 41 -5.73 -7.48 -5.81
C VAL A 41 -5.79 -6.42 -4.70
N LEU A 42 -6.01 -6.83 -3.45
CA LEU A 42 -6.10 -5.90 -2.33
C LEU A 42 -4.77 -5.19 -2.06
N GLY A 43 -3.67 -5.94 -2.06
CA GLY A 43 -2.32 -5.40 -1.87
C GLY A 43 -1.94 -4.38 -2.93
N GLY A 44 -2.27 -4.64 -4.20
CA GLY A 44 -2.01 -3.72 -5.31
C GLY A 44 -2.97 -2.52 -5.36
N MET A 45 -4.23 -2.69 -4.93
CA MET A 45 -5.25 -1.65 -5.01
C MET A 45 -5.16 -0.63 -3.86
N LEU A 46 -4.79 -1.06 -2.65
CA LEU A 46 -4.63 -0.18 -1.48
C LEU A 46 -3.74 1.06 -1.71
N PRO A 47 -2.52 0.97 -2.27
CA PRO A 47 -1.65 2.13 -2.47
C PRO A 47 -2.20 3.08 -3.53
N VAL A 48 -2.88 2.54 -4.55
CA VAL A 48 -3.57 3.33 -5.59
C VAL A 48 -4.73 4.12 -4.96
N LEU A 49 -5.56 3.45 -4.15
CA LEU A 49 -6.65 4.11 -3.44
C LEU A 49 -6.15 5.18 -2.47
N LEU A 50 -5.07 4.92 -1.74
CA LEU A 50 -4.45 5.94 -0.88
C LEU A 50 -3.92 7.13 -1.68
N ARG A 51 -3.42 6.90 -2.89
CA ARG A 51 -2.96 7.98 -3.76
C ARG A 51 -4.11 8.88 -4.21
N PHE A 52 -5.26 8.31 -4.59
CA PHE A 52 -6.38 9.08 -5.14
C PHE A 52 -7.38 9.58 -4.08
N VAL A 53 -7.62 8.80 -3.03
CA VAL A 53 -8.59 9.12 -1.96
C VAL A 53 -7.89 9.81 -0.78
N GLY A 54 -6.63 9.46 -0.51
CA GLY A 54 -5.87 9.99 0.63
C GLY A 54 -5.44 11.46 0.49
N GLN A 55 -5.49 12.04 -0.71
CA GLN A 55 -5.26 13.48 -0.90
C GLN A 55 -6.26 14.35 -0.12
N LYS A 56 -7.44 13.83 0.24
CA LYS A 56 -8.41 14.56 1.07
C LYS A 56 -8.20 14.36 2.59
N ALA A 57 -7.52 13.30 3.01
CA ALA A 57 -7.41 12.92 4.43
C ALA A 57 -6.10 13.37 5.08
N THR A 58 -5.12 13.80 4.30
CA THR A 58 -3.90 14.41 4.80
C THR A 58 -3.63 15.61 3.93
N GLU A 59 -4.03 16.77 4.44
CA GLU A 59 -3.35 18.02 4.15
C GLU A 59 -1.88 17.81 4.53
N ASP A 60 -1.12 17.15 3.65
CA ASP A 60 0.33 17.06 3.72
C ASP A 60 0.78 18.47 3.36
N LYS A 61 0.65 19.38 4.34
CA LYS A 61 1.14 20.75 4.23
C LYS A 61 2.58 20.59 3.74
N PRO A 62 2.94 21.22 2.60
CA PRO A 62 4.33 21.24 2.18
C PRO A 62 5.16 21.63 3.41
N ARG A 63 6.03 20.74 3.88
CA ARG A 63 6.99 21.13 4.90
C ARG A 63 7.70 22.33 4.31
N ALA A 64 7.70 23.44 5.04
CA ALA A 64 8.37 24.66 4.66
C ALA A 64 9.90 24.47 4.73
N ALA A 65 10.42 23.49 3.99
CA ALA A 65 11.84 23.31 3.77
C ALA A 65 12.29 24.47 2.87
N GLY A 66 12.88 25.49 3.49
CA GLY A 66 13.47 26.65 2.81
C GLY A 66 12.88 28.03 3.15
N MET A 67 11.87 28.14 4.00
CA MET A 67 11.26 29.43 4.39
C MET A 67 11.71 29.93 5.78
N GLU A 68 12.59 29.20 6.46
CA GLU A 68 13.00 29.52 7.85
C GLU A 68 14.20 30.49 7.92
N TYR A 69 14.76 30.90 6.77
CA TYR A 69 15.98 31.73 6.67
C TYR A 69 15.88 32.90 5.69
N ASP A 70 14.69 33.46 5.45
CA ASP A 70 14.59 34.73 4.69
C ASP A 70 14.59 35.92 5.67
N GLU A 71 15.75 36.23 6.23
CA GLU A 71 15.99 37.38 7.14
C GLU A 71 16.19 38.71 6.38
N ARG A 72 15.68 38.83 5.15
CA ARG A 72 15.79 40.06 4.35
C ARG A 72 14.77 41.12 4.78
N ILE A 73 14.90 41.69 5.99
CA ILE A 73 14.29 42.98 6.36
C ILE A 73 15.31 43.84 7.08
#